data_AF-A0A1N7RKG0-F1
#
_entry.id   AF-A0A1N7RKG0-F1
#
_cell.length_a   1.000
_cell.length_b   1.000
_cell.length_c   1.000
_cell.angle_alpha   90.00
_cell.angle_beta   90.00
_cell.angle_gamma   90.00
#
_symmetry.space_group_name_H-M   'P 1'
#
loop_
_entity.id
_entity.type
_entity.pdbx_description
1 polymer ?
#
loop_
_entity_poly.entity_id
_entity_poly.type
_entity_poly.pdbx_seq_one_letter_code
_entity_poly.pdbx_strand_id
1 'polypeptide(L)' 'MRLIGETSVGTKPAVLPNVSGRCWTYGMSQLSLDPTDPFAAGFALPDAWGAEAIHIR' A
#
# COMPACT_ATOMS: atom_id res chain seq x y z
N MET A 1 15.17 -0.98 11.05
CA MET A 1 15.61 -0.13 9.94
C MET A 1 17.07 0.22 10.16
N ARG A 2 17.92 0.04 9.15
CA ARG A 2 19.35 0.41 9.22
C ARG A 2 19.76 1.08 7.92
N LEU A 3 20.57 2.14 8.00
CA LEU A 3 21.27 2.70 6.85
C LEU A 3 22.54 1.88 6.60
N ILE A 4 22.68 1.30 5.41
CA ILE A 4 23.82 0.43 5.07
C ILE A 4 24.89 1.13 4.22
N GLY A 5 24.60 2.31 3.69
CA GLY A 5 25.56 3.14 2.97
C GLY A 5 24.90 4.26 2.19
N GLU A 6 25.74 5.03 1.51
CA GLU A 6 25.34 6.09 0.59
C GLU A 6 25.69 5.70 -0.85
N THR A 7 24.99 6.28 -1.81
CA THR A 7 25.21 6.09 -3.24
C THR A 7 24.75 7.32 -4.02
N SER A 8 24.66 7.24 -5.34
CA SER A 8 24.12 8.30 -6.19
C SER A 8 23.10 7.75 -7.19
N VAL A 9 22.07 8.54 -7.49
CA VAL A 9 21.12 8.32 -8.58
C VAL A 9 21.30 9.46 -9.57
N GLY A 10 22.01 9.20 -10.66
CA GLY A 10 22.48 10.24 -11.55
C GLY A 10 23.38 11.23 -10.80
N THR A 11 23.05 12.51 -10.83
CA THR A 11 23.79 13.57 -10.11
C THR A 11 23.33 13.78 -8.67
N LYS A 12 22.32 13.02 -8.20
CA LYS A 12 21.72 13.23 -6.88
C LYS A 12 22.29 12.23 -5.87
N PRO A 13 22.74 12.67 -4.68
CA PRO A 13 23.13 11.76 -3.62
C PRO A 13 21.91 10.96 -3.12
N ALA A 14 22.15 9.73 -2.70
CA ALA A 14 21.13 8.77 -2.28
C ALA A 14 21.63 7.86 -1.15
N VAL A 15 20.72 7.09 -0.56
CA VAL A 15 21.01 6.17 0.54
C VAL A 15 20.61 4.74 0.20
N LEU A 16 21.27 3.78 0.83
CA LEU A 16 20.94 2.37 0.79
C LEU A 16 20.26 2.00 2.11
N PRO A 17 18.91 1.95 2.19
CA PRO A 17 18.22 1.50 3.40
C PRO A 17 18.11 -0.03 3.46
N ASN A 18 18.22 -0.59 4.66
CA ASN A 18 17.87 -1.97 4.96
C ASN A 18 16.66 -2.02 5.91
N VAL A 19 15.60 -2.68 5.46
CA VAL A 19 14.39 -2.95 6.23
C VAL A 19 14.33 -4.45 6.49
N SER A 20 14.24 -4.84 7.76
CA SER A 20 14.08 -6.22 8.20
C SER A 20 12.91 -6.31 9.18
N GLY A 21 12.10 -7.36 9.07
CA GLY A 21 10.90 -7.55 9.87
C GLY A 21 10.46 -9.02 9.92
N ARG A 22 9.35 -9.28 10.62
CA ARG A 22 8.71 -10.60 10.71
C ARG A 22 7.29 -10.48 10.17
N CYS A 23 6.77 -11.55 9.59
CA CYS A 23 5.37 -11.64 9.20
C CYS A 23 4.77 -12.98 9.64
N TRP A 24 3.43 -13.02 9.69
CA TRP A 24 2.65 -14.21 10.03
C TRP A 24 1.48 -14.33 9.04
N THR A 25 1.21 -15.55 8.59
CA THR A 25 0.02 -15.86 7.82
C THR A 25 -1.19 -15.88 8.76
N TYR A 26 -2.14 -14.98 8.56
CA TYR A 26 -3.35 -14.88 9.39
C TYR A 26 -4.59 -15.56 8.77
N GLY A 27 -4.52 -15.92 7.49
CA GLY A 27 -5.63 -16.54 6.78
C GLY A 27 -5.38 -16.65 5.28
N MET A 28 -6.35 -17.27 4.60
CA MET A 28 -6.42 -17.37 3.14
C MET A 28 -7.86 -17.07 2.71
N SER A 29 -8.03 -16.35 1.60
CA SER A 29 -9.34 -15.98 1.09
C SER A 29 -9.36 -16.05 -0.44
N GLN A 30 -10.53 -16.38 -0.99
CA GLN A 30 -10.84 -16.27 -2.41
C GLN A 30 -11.90 -15.20 -2.58
N LEU A 31 -11.63 -14.22 -3.43
CA LEU A 31 -12.54 -13.12 -3.73
C LEU A 31 -13.04 -13.30 -5.17
N SER A 32 -14.35 -13.17 -5.36
CA SER A 32 -15.00 -13.22 -6.68
C SER A 32 -15.71 -11.89 -6.93
N LEU A 33 -15.78 -11.48 -8.19
CA LEU A 33 -16.49 -10.28 -8.62
C LEU A 33 -17.71 -10.69 -9.44
N ASP A 34 -18.91 -10.46 -8.93
CA ASP A 34 -20.14 -10.70 -9.67
C ASP A 34 -20.33 -9.61 -10.74
N PRO A 35 -20.58 -9.96 -12.02
CA PRO A 35 -20.80 -8.98 -13.09
C PRO A 35 -21.97 -8.02 -12.85
N THR A 36 -22.88 -8.36 -11.96
CA THR A 36 -24.08 -7.58 -11.63
C THR A 36 -23.95 -6.81 -10.31
N ASP A 37 -22.80 -6.91 -9.62
CA ASP A 37 -22.55 -6.17 -8.39
C ASP A 37 -22.59 -4.65 -8.65
N PRO A 38 -23.52 -3.90 -8.03
CA PRO A 38 -23.61 -2.45 -8.20
C PRO A 38 -22.39 -1.69 -7.65
N PHE A 39 -21.58 -2.33 -6.81
CA PHE A 39 -20.37 -1.77 -6.21
C PHE A 39 -19.10 -2.50 -6.67
N ALA A 40 -19.11 -3.02 -7.90
CA ALA A 40 -17.98 -3.79 -8.45
C ALA A 40 -16.61 -3.06 -8.39
N ALA A 41 -16.60 -1.72 -8.40
CA ALA A 41 -15.40 -0.90 -8.29
C ALA A 41 -14.98 -0.59 -6.83
N GLY A 42 -15.81 -0.95 -5.84
CA GLY A 42 -15.66 -0.53 -4.45
C GLY A 42 -16.08 0.92 -4.22
N PHE A 43 -16.01 1.34 -2.95
CA PHE A 43 -16.19 2.72 -2.52
C PHE A 43 -15.37 2.97 -1.24
N ALA A 44 -15.08 4.22 -0.95
CA ALA A 44 -14.42 4.63 0.28
C ALA A 44 -15.21 5.77 0.95
N LEU A 45 -15.25 5.77 2.28
CA LEU A 45 -15.90 6.80 3.08
C LEU A 45 -14.88 7.46 4.02
N PRO A 46 -14.87 8.79 4.16
CA PRO A 46 -13.84 9.49 4.94
C PRO A 46 -13.80 9.16 6.43
N ASP A 47 -14.92 8.72 7.01
CA ASP A 47 -15.02 8.33 8.41
C ASP A 47 -14.22 7.05 8.71
N ALA A 48 -14.17 6.10 7.76
CA ALA A 48 -13.41 4.86 7.88
C ALA A 48 -12.01 4.91 7.23
N TRP A 49 -11.83 5.73 6.19
CA TRP A 49 -10.61 5.74 5.35
C TRP A 49 -9.76 7.01 5.47
N GLY A 50 -10.22 8.00 6.25
CA GLY A 50 -9.54 9.29 6.43
C GLY A 50 -9.98 10.35 5.42
N ALA A 51 -9.64 11.62 5.72
CA ALA A 51 -10.15 12.78 4.99
C ALA A 51 -9.87 12.75 3.47
N GLU A 52 -8.71 12.25 3.06
CA GLU A 52 -8.31 12.16 1.64
C GLU A 52 -9.19 11.22 0.82
N ALA A 53 -9.97 10.35 1.46
CA ALA A 53 -10.91 9.47 0.76
C ALA A 53 -11.99 10.26 0.00
N ILE A 54 -12.23 11.53 0.33
CA ILE A 54 -13.12 12.41 -0.43
C ILE A 54 -12.69 12.61 -1.89
N HIS A 55 -11.41 12.39 -2.19
CA HIS A 55 -10.86 12.51 -3.54
C HIS A 55 -10.92 11.20 -4.34
N ILE A 56 -11.32 10.09 -3.71
CA ILE A 56 -11.51 8.80 -4.37
C ILE A 56 -12.80 8.88 -5.18
N ARG A 57 -12.71 8.56 -6.48
CA ARG A 57 -13.84 8.58 -7.41
C ARG A 57 -14.62 7.28 -7.39
#